data_AF-K1S8T8-F1
#
_entry.id   AF-K1S8T8-F1
#
_cell.length_a   1.000
_cell.length_b   1.000
_cell.length_c   1.000
_cell.angle_alpha   90.00
_cell.angle_beta   90.00
_cell.angle_gamma   90.00
#
_symmetry.space_group_name_H-M   'P 1'
#
loop_
_entity.id
_entity.type
_entity.pdbx_description
1 polymer ?
#
loop_
_entity_poly.entity_id
_entity_poly.type
_entity_poly.pdbx_seq_one_letter_code
_entity_poly.pdbx_strand_id
1 'polypeptide(L)'
;MIIENVHAREILDSRGNPTVEVEVSLKSGVVGRASVPSGASTGENEALELRDGDKNRYGGKGVLKAVENVNQVIAPALVGFSA
;
A
#
# COMPACT_ATOMS: atom_id res chain seq x y z
N MET A 1 -3.37 16.66 14.34
CA MET A 1 -3.70 15.24 14.54
C MET A 1 -2.45 14.43 14.28
N ILE A 2 -1.73 13.91 15.28
CA ILE A 2 -0.36 13.40 15.06
C ILE A 2 -0.34 11.92 14.70
N ILE A 3 0.35 11.58 13.61
CA ILE A 3 0.58 10.20 13.18
C ILE A 3 1.49 9.49 14.18
N GLU A 4 1.02 8.36 14.70
CA GLU A 4 1.77 7.49 15.61
C GLU A 4 2.38 6.31 14.86
N ASN A 5 1.62 5.68 13.95
CA ASN A 5 2.10 4.54 13.17
C ASN A 5 1.49 4.53 11.76
N VAL A 6 2.23 3.97 10.81
CA VAL A 6 1.78 3.66 9.45
C VAL A 6 2.20 2.23 9.14
N HIS A 7 1.24 1.40 8.73
CA HIS A 7 1.51 -0.01 8.44
C HIS A 7 0.76 -0.46 7.18
N ALA A 8 1.48 -1.13 6.28
CA ALA A 8 0.95 -1.70 5.06
C ALA A 8 0.96 -3.23 5.05
N ARG A 9 0.00 -3.79 4.32
CA ARG A 9 -0.13 -5.23 4.05
C ARG A 9 -0.62 -5.50 2.63
N GLU A 10 -0.34 -6.69 2.12
CA GLU A 10 -0.87 -7.20 0.86
C GLU A 10 -2.26 -7.81 1.11
N ILE A 11 -3.26 -7.38 0.34
CA ILE A 11 -4.63 -7.93 0.32
C ILE A 11 -5.02 -8.32 -1.12
N LEU A 12 -6.20 -8.90 -1.33
CA LEU A 12 -6.71 -9.20 -2.68
C LEU A 12 -7.79 -8.21 -3.12
N ASP A 13 -7.72 -7.78 -4.38
CA ASP A 13 -8.73 -6.98 -5.05
C ASP A 13 -9.95 -7.83 -5.47
N SER A 14 -10.97 -7.18 -6.05
CA SER A 14 -12.20 -7.84 -6.51
C SER A 14 -11.99 -8.88 -7.62
N ARG A 15 -10.82 -8.90 -8.27
CA ARG A 15 -10.42 -9.86 -9.31
C ARG A 15 -9.45 -10.91 -8.76
N GLY A 16 -9.20 -10.94 -7.46
CA GLY A 16 -8.27 -11.88 -6.82
C GLY A 16 -6.79 -11.57 -7.09
N ASN A 17 -6.45 -10.37 -7.55
CA ASN A 17 -5.05 -9.95 -7.68
C ASN A 17 -4.59 -9.24 -6.41
N PRO A 18 -3.31 -9.37 -6.02
CA PRO A 18 -2.77 -8.61 -4.90
C PRO A 18 -2.94 -7.09 -5.06
N THR A 19 -3.16 -6.37 -3.97
CA THR A 19 -3.07 -4.90 -3.89
C THR A 19 -2.65 -4.49 -2.48
N VAL A 20 -2.27 -3.22 -2.31
CA VAL A 20 -1.81 -2.68 -1.02
C VAL A 20 -2.97 -2.10 -0.22
N GLU A 21 -2.98 -2.40 1.08
CA GLU A 21 -3.80 -1.72 2.09
C GLU A 21 -2.87 -1.06 3.10
N VAL A 22 -3.19 0.16 3.50
CA VAL A 22 -2.46 0.94 4.51
C VAL A 22 -3.38 1.31 5.65
N GLU A 23 -2.88 1.14 6.86
CA GLU A 23 -3.48 1.58 8.10
C GLU A 23 -2.60 2.67 8.73
N VAL A 24 -3.23 3.75 9.18
CA VAL A 24 -2.59 4.86 9.90
C VAL A 24 -3.26 5.00 11.25
N SER A 25 -2.48 4.90 12.34
CA SER A 25 -2.96 5.20 13.69
C SER A 25 -2.44 6.55 14.15
N LEU A 26 -3.30 7.32 14.80
CA LEU A 26 -2.97 8.60 15.38
C LEU A 26 -2.77 8.48 16.89
N LYS A 27 -1.98 9.38 17.49
CA LYS A 27 -1.83 9.47 18.96
C LYS A 27 -3.15 9.68 19.72
N SER A 28 -4.20 10.11 19.04
CA SER A 28 -5.55 10.22 19.61
C SER A 28 -6.28 8.88 19.73
N GLY A 29 -5.71 7.79 19.22
CA GLY A 29 -6.34 6.46 19.14
C GLY A 29 -7.21 6.26 17.89
N VAL A 30 -7.38 7.28 17.05
CA VAL A 30 -8.11 7.14 15.78
C VAL A 30 -7.28 6.33 14.78
N VAL A 31 -7.95 5.43 14.05
CA VAL A 31 -7.33 4.60 13.02
C VAL A 31 -8.06 4.79 11.70
N GLY A 32 -7.32 5.17 10.66
CA GLY A 32 -7.79 5.22 9.28
C GLY A 32 -7.21 4.07 8.47
N ARG A 33 -8.02 3.45 7.61
CA ARG A 33 -7.58 2.36 6.74
C ARG A 33 -8.10 2.57 5.32
N ALA A 34 -7.23 2.36 4.33
CA ALA A 34 -7.58 2.46 2.93
C ALA A 34 -6.81 1.42 2.10
N SER A 35 -7.43 0.94 1.03
CA SER A 35 -6.82 0.07 0.04
C SER A 35 -6.86 0.71 -1.34
N VAL A 36 -5.91 0.31 -2.20
CA VAL A 36 -5.73 0.92 -3.52
C VAL A 36 -6.39 0.06 -4.60
N PRO A 37 -7.24 0.62 -5.48
CA PRO A 37 -7.80 -0.12 -6.60
C PRO A 37 -6.74 -0.37 -7.68
N SER A 38 -6.95 -1.39 -8.51
CA SER A 38 -6.09 -1.69 -9.65
C SER A 38 -6.90 -1.78 -10.94
N GLY A 39 -6.47 -1.05 -11.97
CA GLY A 39 -7.11 -1.03 -13.29
C GLY A 39 -6.84 -2.31 -14.10
N ALA A 40 -7.67 -2.56 -15.12
CA ALA A 40 -7.37 -3.58 -16.15
C ALA A 40 -6.82 -2.94 -17.43
N SER A 41 -7.40 -1.79 -17.80
CA SER A 41 -7.06 -1.00 -18.98
C SER A 41 -6.43 0.29 -18.50
N THR A 42 -5.15 0.22 -18.14
CA THR A 42 -4.38 1.37 -17.67
C THR A 42 -3.91 2.19 -18.87
N GLY A 43 -4.10 3.51 -18.81
CA GLY A 43 -3.50 4.44 -19.76
C GLY A 43 -1.98 4.45 -19.67
N GLU A 44 -1.30 4.69 -20.79
CA GLU A 44 0.17 4.73 -20.87
C GLU A 44 0.80 5.86 -20.04
N ASN A 45 0.01 6.88 -19.67
CA ASN A 45 0.44 8.04 -18.89
C ASN A 45 -0.03 7.98 -17.41
N GLU A 46 -0.57 6.85 -16.95
CA GLU A 46 -0.90 6.68 -15.54
C GLU A 46 0.36 6.57 -14.68
N ALA A 47 0.23 6.95 -13.41
CA ALA A 47 1.28 6.66 -12.43
C ALA A 47 1.49 5.14 -12.38
N LEU A 48 2.76 4.71 -12.45
CA LEU A 48 3.09 3.30 -12.57
C LEU A 48 2.76 2.54 -11.29
N GLU A 49 1.95 1.49 -11.43
CA GLU A 49 1.62 0.58 -10.36
C GLU A 49 2.78 -0.40 -10.11
N LEU A 50 3.37 -0.35 -8.91
CA LEU A 50 4.53 -1.17 -8.57
C LEU A 50 4.12 -2.62 -8.26
N ARG A 51 4.54 -3.55 -9.11
CA ARG A 51 4.39 -5.01 -8.96
C ARG A 51 5.72 -5.70 -8.70
N ASP A 52 5.68 -6.86 -8.06
CA ASP A 52 6.86 -7.65 -7.68
C ASP A 52 7.52 -8.32 -8.90
N GLY A 53 6.75 -8.72 -9.92
CA GLY A 53 7.26 -9.41 -11.09
C GLY A 53 7.68 -10.87 -10.87
N ASP A 54 7.59 -11.38 -9.64
CA ASP A 54 7.87 -12.79 -9.32
C ASP A 54 6.76 -13.72 -9.86
N LYS A 55 7.07 -14.42 -10.95
CA LYS A 55 6.11 -15.33 -11.61
C LYS A 55 5.62 -16.47 -10.71
N ASN A 56 6.34 -16.83 -9.65
CA ASN A 56 5.93 -17.88 -8.72
C ASN A 56 4.85 -17.40 -7.74
N ARG A 57 4.61 -16.09 -7.62
CA ARG A 57 3.60 -15.50 -6.75
C ARG A 57 2.59 -14.70 -7.56
N TYR A 58 1.34 -15.17 -7.57
CA TYR A 58 0.23 -14.49 -8.27
C TYR A 58 0.55 -14.16 -9.74
N GLY A 59 1.37 -14.98 -10.42
CA GLY A 59 1.79 -14.74 -11.80
C GLY A 59 2.58 -13.45 -12.02
N GLY A 60 3.32 -12.96 -11.02
CA GLY A 60 4.09 -11.72 -11.08
C GLY A 60 3.37 -10.50 -10.52
N LYS A 61 2.11 -10.65 -10.08
CA LYS A 61 1.27 -9.53 -9.63
C LYS A 61 1.35 -9.23 -8.13
N GLY A 62 2.25 -9.88 -7.39
CA GLY A 62 2.51 -9.52 -5.98
C GLY A 62 2.84 -8.04 -5.82
N VAL A 63 2.63 -7.50 -4.62
CA VAL A 63 2.91 -6.10 -4.25
C VAL A 63 3.74 -5.99 -2.96
N LEU A 64 4.49 -7.03 -2.58
CA LEU A 64 5.30 -7.00 -1.37
C LEU A 64 6.34 -5.90 -1.39
N LYS A 65 6.90 -5.56 -2.56
CA LYS A 65 7.82 -4.43 -2.68
C LYS A 65 7.14 -3.08 -2.39
N ALA A 66 5.89 -2.91 -2.82
CA ALA A 66 5.12 -1.71 -2.49
C ALA A 66 4.80 -1.65 -0.99
N VAL A 67 4.43 -2.78 -0.38
CA VAL A 67 4.21 -2.90 1.07
C VAL A 67 5.48 -2.56 1.85
N GLU A 68 6.63 -3.08 1.42
CA GLU A 68 7.93 -2.80 2.03
C GLU A 68 8.29 -1.32 1.95
N ASN A 69 8.11 -0.69 0.78
CA ASN A 69 8.33 0.75 0.63
C ASN A 69 7.47 1.57 1.61
N VAL A 70 6.21 1.19 1.82
CA VAL A 70 5.38 1.88 2.82
C VAL A 70 5.96 1.69 4.22
N ASN A 71 6.24 0.45 4.62
CA ASN A 71 6.67 0.13 5.98
C ASN A 71 8.08 0.65 6.33
N GLN A 72 9.01 0.65 5.37
CA GLN A 72 10.44 0.91 5.63
C GLN A 72 10.89 2.31 5.19
N VAL A 73 10.20 2.94 4.24
CA VAL A 73 10.61 4.25 3.70
C VAL A 73 9.60 5.32 4.06
N ILE A 74 8.32 5.11 3.75
CA ILE A 74 7.27 6.13 3.93
C ILE A 74 6.90 6.26 5.41
N ALA A 75 6.70 5.16 6.12
CA ALA A 75 6.28 5.18 7.51
C ALA A 75 7.25 5.96 8.42
N PRO A 76 8.58 5.70 8.41
CA PRO A 76 9.52 6.49 9.20
C PRO A 76 9.55 7.98 8.84
N ALA A 77 9.26 8.33 7.57
CA ALA A 77 9.24 9.71 7.11
C ALA A 77 7.97 10.48 7.53
N LEU A 78 6.87 9.78 7.81
CA LEU A 78 5.57 10.40 8.16
C LEU A 78 5.23 10.35 9.66
N VAL A 79 5.79 9.42 10.42
CA VAL A 79 5.55 9.36 11.87
C VAL A 79 5.91 10.70 12.52
N GLY A 80 5.01 11.23 13.34
CA GLY A 80 5.16 12.53 14.00
C GLY A 80 4.59 13.72 13.22
N PHE A 81 4.19 13.56 11.95
CA PHE A 81 3.53 14.62 11.18
C PHE A 81 2.05 14.75 11.55
N SER A 82 1.43 15.89 11.19
CA SER A 82 -0.03 16.00 11.27
C SER A 82 -0.66 15.32 10.06
N ALA A 83 -1.63 14.44 10.33
CA ALA A 83 -2.67 14.04 9.39
C ALA A 83 -3.73 15.14 9.28
#